data_AF-A4NYD2-F1
#
_entry.id   AF-A4NYD2-F1
#
_cell.length_a   1.000
_cell.length_b   1.000
_cell.length_c   1.000
_cell.angle_alpha   90.00
_cell.angle_beta   90.00
_cell.angle_gamma   90.00
#
_symmetry.space_group_name_H-M   'P 1'
#
loop_
_entity.id
_entity.type
_entity.pdbx_description
1 polymer ?
#
loop_
_entity_poly.entity_id
_entity_poly.type
_entity_poly.pdbx_seq_one_letter_code
_entity_poly.pdbx_strand_id
1 'polypeptide(L)'
;MWNKWFGKSTLRSFNQDTVQIVIDSDHIAMQINPLNPRLADIDAGRKAIGLFRFAIKQHIDFSMESTLSGNSIIQRIKKAKENGFYVRLNYIGFDKVSINLDRVKARVKTGGHFINEQTIRQRFNIS
;
A
#
# COMPACT_ATOMS: atom_id res chain seq x y z
N MET A 1 18.28 -3.68 -5.54
CA MET A 1 17.42 -4.12 -6.66
C MET A 1 15.97 -3.79 -6.28
N TRP A 2 15.46 -2.64 -6.70
CA TRP A 2 14.14 -2.12 -6.32
C TRP A 2 13.17 -2.27 -7.49
N ASN A 3 12.28 -3.26 -7.46
CA ASN A 3 11.14 -3.33 -8.38
C ASN A 3 9.85 -3.06 -7.60
N LYS A 4 9.67 -1.80 -7.19
CA LYS A 4 8.39 -1.30 -6.67
C LYS A 4 7.47 -1.10 -7.88
N TRP A 5 6.56 -2.07 -8.03
CA TRP A 5 5.70 -2.30 -9.18
C TRP A 5 4.98 -1.05 -9.71
N PHE A 6 5.08 -0.89 -11.03
CA PHE A 6 4.43 0.03 -11.96
C PHE A 6 3.24 0.84 -11.39
N GLY A 7 3.43 2.16 -11.36
CA GLY A 7 2.41 3.18 -11.10
C GLY A 7 2.60 3.92 -9.79
N LYS A 8 2.84 3.20 -8.68
CA LYS A 8 2.81 3.79 -7.32
C LYS A 8 4.07 4.54 -6.94
N SER A 9 5.25 4.01 -7.29
CA SER A 9 6.54 4.70 -7.14
C SER A 9 6.60 5.95 -8.01
N THR A 10 6.10 5.83 -9.25
CA THR A 10 6.01 6.94 -10.20
C THR A 10 5.04 8.00 -9.68
N LEU A 11 3.88 7.60 -9.17
CA LEU A 11 2.91 8.50 -8.52
C LEU A 11 3.50 9.20 -7.29
N ARG A 12 4.33 8.51 -6.48
CA ARG A 12 5.07 9.18 -5.40
C ARG A 12 6.01 10.26 -5.92
N SER A 13 6.64 10.06 -7.08
CA SER A 13 7.46 11.09 -7.73
C SER A 13 6.64 12.27 -8.28
N PHE A 14 5.35 12.07 -8.56
CA PHE A 14 4.43 13.12 -9.01
C PHE A 14 3.78 13.89 -7.84
N ASN A 15 3.66 13.26 -6.66
CA ASN A 15 3.18 13.93 -5.46
C ASN A 15 4.27 14.90 -4.96
N GLN A 16 4.03 16.19 -5.13
CA GLN A 16 4.89 17.28 -4.64
C GLN A 16 4.69 17.56 -3.13
N ASP A 17 3.67 16.95 -2.51
CA ASP A 17 3.38 17.13 -1.09
C ASP A 17 4.43 16.40 -0.24
N THR A 18 5.39 17.16 0.29
CA THR A 18 6.37 16.65 1.26
C THR A 18 5.65 16.39 2.59
N VAL A 19 5.17 15.18 2.78
CA VAL A 19 4.65 14.73 4.07
C VAL A 19 5.79 14.35 5.02
N GLN A 20 5.59 14.55 6.32
CA GLN A 20 6.62 14.28 7.33
C GLN A 20 6.75 12.79 7.62
N ILE A 21 5.64 12.03 7.53
CA ILE A 21 5.61 10.59 7.79
C ILE A 21 5.14 9.84 6.55
N VAL A 22 5.90 8.83 6.12
CA VAL A 22 5.50 7.88 5.08
C VAL A 22 5.23 6.52 5.72
N ILE A 23 3.98 6.09 5.72
CA ILE A 23 3.54 4.80 6.27
C ILE A 23 3.47 3.79 5.12
N ASP A 24 4.47 2.92 5.06
CA ASP A 24 4.63 1.90 4.02
C ASP A 24 4.98 0.57 4.70
N SER A 25 4.00 -0.33 4.83
CA SER A 25 4.17 -1.60 5.56
C SER A 25 5.26 -2.48 4.96
N ASP A 26 5.43 -2.48 3.63
CA ASP A 26 6.47 -3.26 2.97
C ASP A 26 7.85 -2.69 3.29
N HIS A 27 7.98 -1.36 3.31
CA HIS A 27 9.23 -0.71 3.72
C HIS A 27 9.55 -0.97 5.19
N ILE A 28 8.55 -0.90 6.07
CA ILE A 28 8.73 -1.21 7.49
C ILE A 28 9.14 -2.67 7.67
N ALA A 29 8.53 -3.61 6.93
CA ALA A 29 8.91 -5.03 6.97
C ALA A 29 10.37 -5.24 6.52
N MET A 30 10.80 -4.54 5.47
CA MET A 30 12.20 -4.56 5.01
C MET A 30 13.18 -3.99 6.04
N GLN A 31 12.76 -2.99 6.83
CA GLN A 31 13.58 -2.45 7.92
C GLN A 31 13.66 -3.42 9.11
N ILE A 32 12.57 -4.12 9.42
CA ILE A 32 12.52 -5.08 10.54
C ILE A 32 13.31 -6.34 10.21
N ASN A 33 13.12 -6.92 9.02
CA ASN A 33 13.83 -8.12 8.60
C ASN A 33 14.28 -7.99 7.13
N PRO A 34 15.46 -7.41 6.88
CA PRO A 34 15.96 -7.22 5.51
C PRO A 34 16.17 -8.53 4.74
N LEU A 35 16.52 -9.62 5.44
CA LEU A 35 16.79 -10.93 4.83
C LEU A 35 15.50 -11.66 4.44
N ASN A 36 14.43 -11.51 5.22
CA ASN A 36 13.13 -12.09 4.90
C ASN A 36 11.97 -11.21 5.41
N PRO A 37 11.62 -10.15 4.67
CA PRO A 37 10.61 -9.16 5.09
C PRO A 37 9.24 -9.78 5.37
N ARG A 38 8.85 -10.85 4.65
CA ARG A 38 7.53 -11.47 4.80
C ARG A 38 7.30 -12.06 6.18
N LEU A 39 8.37 -12.47 6.87
CA LEU A 39 8.27 -12.94 8.25
C LEU A 39 7.94 -11.80 9.23
N ALA A 40 8.11 -10.54 8.83
CA ALA A 40 7.81 -9.35 9.60
C ALA A 40 6.47 -8.68 9.22
N ASP A 41 5.66 -9.27 8.33
CA ASP A 41 4.41 -8.67 7.82
C ASP A 41 3.46 -8.26 8.97
N ILE A 42 3.34 -9.09 10.01
CA ILE A 42 2.47 -8.82 11.17
C ILE A 42 2.98 -7.62 11.98
N ASP A 43 4.27 -7.60 12.30
CA ASP A 43 4.87 -6.54 13.11
C ASP A 43 4.94 -5.22 12.35
N ALA A 44 5.22 -5.27 11.04
CA ALA A 44 5.14 -4.13 10.16
C ALA A 44 3.71 -3.55 10.11
N GLY A 45 2.69 -4.41 10.02
CA GLY A 45 1.29 -4.00 10.08
C GLY A 45 0.94 -3.30 11.40
N ARG A 46 1.39 -3.84 12.54
CA ARG A 46 1.21 -3.23 13.86
C ARG A 46 1.89 -1.87 13.96
N LYS A 47 3.13 -1.76 13.48
CA LYS A 47 3.88 -0.50 13.46
C LYS A 47 3.21 0.54 12.56
N ALA A 48 2.72 0.15 11.39
CA ALA A 48 1.99 1.03 10.48
C ALA A 48 0.69 1.57 11.12
N ILE A 49 -0.05 0.76 11.89
CA ILE A 49 -1.20 1.21 12.69
C ILE A 49 -0.75 2.21 13.76
N GLY A 50 0.35 1.92 14.45
CA GLY A 50 0.91 2.80 15.48
C GLY A 50 1.29 4.17 14.93
N LEU A 51 2.00 4.22 13.79
CA LEU A 51 2.39 5.45 13.12
C LEU A 51 1.17 6.26 12.68
N PHE A 52 0.14 5.61 12.14
CA PHE A 52 -1.11 6.28 11.80
C PHE A 52 -1.76 6.94 13.02
N ARG A 53 -1.89 6.20 14.13
CA ARG A 53 -2.47 6.74 15.38
C ARG A 53 -1.63 7.90 15.94
N PHE A 54 -0.30 7.78 15.88
CA PHE A 54 0.61 8.83 16.29
C PHE A 54 0.44 10.09 15.45
N ALA A 55 0.46 9.97 14.13
CA ALA A 55 0.31 11.10 13.20
C ALA A 55 -1.03 11.81 13.40
N ILE A 56 -2.13 11.06 13.55
CA ILE A 56 -3.45 11.63 13.88
C ILE A 56 -3.41 12.40 15.19
N LYS A 57 -2.89 11.80 16.27
CA LYS A 57 -2.86 12.42 17.60
C LYS A 57 -2.00 13.69 17.64
N GLN A 58 -0.90 13.71 16.89
CA GLN A 58 0.04 14.82 16.87
C GLN A 58 -0.26 15.86 15.76
N HIS A 59 -1.33 15.68 14.98
CA HIS A 59 -1.62 16.50 13.81
C HIS A 59 -0.43 16.64 12.83
N ILE A 60 0.27 15.53 12.60
CA ILE A 60 1.42 15.47 11.68
C ILE A 60 0.97 14.99 10.32
N ASP A 61 1.34 15.71 9.25
CA ASP A 61 1.06 15.31 7.88
C ASP A 61 1.73 13.98 7.52
N PHE A 62 0.94 13.07 6.94
CA PHE A 62 1.40 11.73 6.59
C PHE A 62 0.85 11.26 5.23
N SER A 63 1.59 10.36 4.59
CA SER A 63 1.09 9.54 3.49
C SER A 63 1.04 8.08 3.93
N MET A 64 0.11 7.33 3.36
CA MET A 64 -0.02 5.90 3.61
C MET A 64 -0.30 5.17 2.31
N GLU A 65 0.47 4.12 2.04
CA GLU A 65 0.20 3.21 0.93
C GLU A 65 -0.64 2.03 1.41
N SER A 66 -1.72 1.74 0.70
CA SER A 66 -2.56 0.58 0.99
C SER A 66 -3.21 0.04 -0.28
N THR A 67 -3.74 -1.17 -0.20
CA THR A 67 -4.72 -1.64 -1.20
C THR A 67 -6.10 -1.18 -0.76
N LEU A 68 -6.95 -0.79 -1.71
CA LEU A 68 -8.34 -0.44 -1.41
C LEU A 68 -9.23 -1.67 -1.14
N SER A 69 -8.61 -2.82 -0.84
CA SER A 69 -9.26 -4.10 -0.62
C SER A 69 -9.59 -4.26 0.87
N GLY A 70 -10.81 -3.88 1.25
CA GLY A 70 -11.36 -4.10 2.60
C GLY A 70 -11.70 -2.83 3.37
N ASN A 71 -12.41 -2.98 4.49
CA ASN A 71 -13.00 -1.86 5.22
C ASN A 71 -11.98 -1.02 6.02
N SER A 72 -10.79 -1.54 6.31
CA SER A 72 -9.83 -0.89 7.21
C SER A 72 -9.31 0.46 6.68
N ILE A 73 -9.06 0.56 5.37
CA ILE A 73 -8.61 1.81 4.74
C ILE A 73 -9.70 2.88 4.75
N ILE A 74 -10.96 2.49 4.50
CA ILE A 74 -12.12 3.39 4.56
C ILE A 74 -12.25 3.97 5.97
N GLN A 75 -12.11 3.14 7.01
CA GLN A 75 -12.17 3.60 8.39
C GLN A 75 -11.03 4.56 8.74
N ARG A 76 -9.81 4.33 8.22
CA ARG A 76 -8.69 5.27 8.42
C ARG A 76 -8.92 6.62 7.74
N ILE A 77 -9.49 6.61 6.52
CA ILE A 77 -9.85 7.84 5.80
C ILE A 77 -10.90 8.63 6.61
N LYS A 78 -11.95 7.96 7.09
CA LYS A 78 -12.97 8.58 7.94
C LYS A 78 -12.34 9.19 9.20
N LYS A 79 -11.50 8.42 9.89
CA LYS A 79 -10.82 8.86 11.10
C LYS A 79 -9.93 10.08 10.85
N ALA A 80 -9.20 10.13 9.73
CA ALA A 80 -8.39 11.29 9.36
C ALA A 80 -9.26 12.54 9.17
N LYS A 81 -10.37 12.43 8.42
CA LYS A 81 -11.32 13.53 8.23
C LYS A 81 -11.93 14.02 9.54
N GLU A 82 -12.35 13.11 10.41
CA GLU A 82 -12.87 13.41 11.75
C GLU A 82 -11.86 14.15 12.63
N ASN A 83 -10.56 14.01 12.38
CA ASN A 83 -9.49 14.70 13.10
C ASN A 83 -8.96 15.92 12.32
N GLY A 84 -9.76 16.48 11.39
CA GLY A 84 -9.46 17.75 10.73
C GLY A 84 -8.44 17.68 9.59
N PHE A 85 -8.02 16.49 9.17
CA PHE A 85 -7.10 16.35 8.05
C PHE A 85 -7.82 16.56 6.71
N TYR A 86 -7.17 17.30 5.81
CA TYR A 86 -7.50 17.24 4.39
C TYR A 86 -7.00 15.91 3.82
N VAL A 87 -7.89 15.14 3.19
CA VAL A 87 -7.54 13.81 2.65
C VAL A 87 -7.58 13.82 1.13
N ARG A 88 -6.42 13.58 0.52
CA ARG A 88 -6.26 13.30 -0.92
C ARG A 88 -6.10 11.80 -1.13
N LEU A 89 -6.98 11.19 -1.93
CA LEU A 89 -6.88 9.78 -2.33
C LEU A 89 -6.43 9.70 -3.79
N ASN A 90 -5.25 9.14 -4.02
CA ASN A 90 -4.81 8.74 -5.35
C ASN A 90 -5.02 7.23 -5.51
N TYR A 91 -5.83 6.82 -6.47
CA TYR A 91 -6.17 5.42 -6.73
C TYR A 91 -5.71 5.00 -8.13
N ILE A 92 -5.16 3.78 -8.23
CA ILE A 92 -4.76 3.17 -9.50
C ILE A 92 -5.49 1.84 -9.63
N GLY A 93 -6.51 1.82 -10.48
CA GLY A 93 -7.24 0.63 -10.90
C GLY A 93 -6.86 0.19 -12.32
N PHE A 94 -7.32 -0.99 -12.73
CA PHE A 94 -7.24 -1.47 -14.11
C PHE A 94 -8.63 -1.82 -14.59
N ASP A 95 -8.94 -1.46 -15.84
CA ASP A 95 -10.29 -1.71 -16.40
C ASP A 95 -10.47 -3.16 -16.88
N LYS A 96 -9.40 -3.96 -16.93
CA LYS A 96 -9.41 -5.34 -17.41
C LYS A 96 -8.58 -6.25 -16.52
N VAL A 97 -9.16 -7.38 -16.12
CA VAL A 97 -8.47 -8.41 -15.31
C VAL A 97 -7.25 -8.99 -16.02
N SER A 98 -7.24 -9.03 -17.35
CA SER A 98 -6.10 -9.50 -18.16
C SER A 98 -4.82 -8.73 -17.85
N ILE A 99 -4.91 -7.43 -17.57
CA ILE A 99 -3.76 -6.58 -17.23
C ILE A 99 -3.13 -7.05 -15.91
N ASN A 100 -3.93 -7.42 -14.91
CA ASN A 100 -3.41 -7.97 -13.66
C ASN A 100 -2.77 -9.35 -13.84
N LEU A 101 -3.35 -10.19 -14.70
CA LEU A 101 -2.78 -11.51 -15.01
C LEU A 101 -1.42 -11.39 -15.71
N ASP A 102 -1.30 -10.50 -16.69
CA ASP A 102 -0.05 -10.27 -17.41
C ASP A 102 1.03 -9.69 -16.49
N ARG A 103 0.65 -8.81 -15.56
CA ARG A 103 1.57 -8.30 -14.52
C ARG A 103 2.05 -9.39 -13.59
N VAL A 104 1.19 -10.30 -13.16
CA VAL A 104 1.61 -11.43 -12.31
C VAL A 104 2.52 -12.39 -13.09
N LYS A 105 2.23 -12.68 -14.36
CA LYS A 105 3.13 -13.47 -15.22
C LYS A 105 4.51 -12.82 -15.37
N ALA A 106 4.55 -11.51 -15.65
CA ALA A 106 5.80 -10.76 -15.71
C ALA A 106 6.56 -10.82 -14.37
N ARG A 107 5.85 -10.69 -13.25
CA ARG A 107 6.45 -10.75 -11.89
C ARG A 107 7.14 -12.07 -11.64
N VAL A 108 6.45 -13.16 -11.93
CA VAL A 108 6.95 -14.52 -11.72
C VAL A 108 8.19 -14.76 -12.58
N LYS A 109 8.18 -14.30 -13.84
CA LYS A 109 9.37 -14.36 -14.72
C LYS A 109 10.58 -13.62 -14.14
N THR A 110 10.35 -12.54 -13.39
CA THR A 110 11.41 -11.76 -12.72
C THR A 110 11.73 -12.24 -11.29
N GLY A 111 11.26 -13.43 -10.90
CA GLY A 111 11.54 -14.03 -9.58
C GLY A 111 10.63 -13.56 -8.43
N GLY A 112 9.56 -12.83 -8.72
CA GLY A 112 8.58 -12.42 -7.71
C GLY A 112 7.50 -13.48 -7.42
N HIS A 113 6.71 -13.25 -6.37
CA HIS A 113 5.74 -14.22 -5.85
C HIS A 113 4.62 -14.55 -6.85
N PHE A 114 4.26 -15.82 -6.98
CA PHE A 114 3.09 -16.27 -7.74
C PHE A 114 1.79 -16.01 -6.96
N ILE A 115 0.73 -15.58 -7.65
CA ILE A 115 -0.63 -15.54 -7.11
C ILE A 115 -1.52 -16.27 -8.11
N ASN A 116 -2.39 -17.15 -7.61
CA ASN A 116 -3.32 -17.91 -8.44
C ASN A 116 -4.28 -16.96 -9.21
N GLU A 117 -4.50 -17.26 -10.49
CA GLU A 117 -5.40 -16.51 -11.38
C GLU A 117 -6.83 -16.38 -10.82
N GLN A 118 -7.38 -17.42 -10.20
CA GLN A 118 -8.71 -17.38 -9.58
C GLN A 118 -8.78 -16.33 -8.47
N THR A 119 -7.73 -16.20 -7.66
CA THR A 119 -7.63 -15.15 -6.62
C THR A 119 -7.58 -13.75 -7.25
N ILE A 120 -6.89 -13.59 -8.38
CA ILE A 120 -6.82 -12.31 -9.10
C ILE A 120 -8.19 -11.92 -9.64
N ARG A 121 -8.91 -12.88 -10.25
CA ARG A 121 -10.27 -12.67 -10.77
C ARG A 121 -11.27 -12.34 -9.67
N GLN A 122 -11.22 -13.06 -8.54
CA GLN A 122 -12.08 -12.76 -7.38
C GLN A 122 -11.85 -11.34 -6.85
N ARG A 123 -10.60 -10.91 -6.71
CA ARG A 123 -10.27 -9.54 -6.24
C ARG A 123 -10.72 -8.47 -7.23
N PHE A 124 -10.66 -8.74 -8.53
CA PHE A 124 -11.10 -7.81 -9.57
C PHE A 124 -12.60 -7.50 -9.48
N ASN A 125 -13.43 -8.50 -9.15
CA ASN A 125 -14.88 -8.33 -9.04
C ASN A 125 -15.33 -7.61 -7.76
N ILE A 126 -14.45 -7.45 -6.77
CA ILE A 126 -14.78 -6.83 -5.46
C ILE A 126 -14.21 -5.39 -5.39
N SER A 127 -13.34 -5.02 -6.33
CA SER A 127 -12.69 -3.70 -6.40
C SER A 127 -13.46 -2.76 -7.32
#